data_AF-A0A1N7K892-F1
#
_entry.id   AF-A0A1N7K892-F1
#
_cell.length_a   1.000
_cell.length_b   1.000
_cell.length_c   1.000
_cell.angle_alpha   90.00
_cell.angle_beta   90.00
_cell.angle_gamma   90.00
#
_symmetry.space_group_name_H-M   'P 1'
#
loop_
_entity.id
_entity.type
_entity.pdbx_description
1 polymer ?
#
loop_
_entity_poly.entity_id
_entity_poly.type
_entity_poly.pdbx_seq_one_letter_code
_entity_poly.pdbx_strand_id
1 'polypeptide(L)'
;MNKLTQITRLTLVAAVGTLALTSCAGPGDDETVPESAPTQDQVQTDTPSSDAQAHDHDPDGGPAPSGMKEATDPTYAVGDSVILDADHMPGMDNAEATISGAFDTTTYSVSYTPTDGGTPVTDHKWVVHEELEGHGEAPLEAGSQVILNADHMPGMKGAEATIDSSTDETVYMVDFEMGGMEMTNHKWVVESEIQPRN
;
A
#
# COMPACT_ATOMS: atom_id res chain seq x y z
N MET A 1 -35.23 -18.80 42.79
CA MET A 1 -36.58 -19.31 42.51
C MET A 1 -36.81 -19.24 41.00
N ASN A 2 -37.18 -20.40 40.44
CA ASN A 2 -37.38 -20.86 39.05
C ASN A 2 -37.90 -19.80 38.05
N LYS A 3 -37.71 -19.88 36.71
CA LYS A 3 -37.87 -21.00 35.73
C LYS A 3 -37.05 -20.65 34.46
N LEU A 4 -36.22 -21.49 33.84
CA LEU A 4 -36.44 -22.69 32.98
C LEU A 4 -37.22 -22.48 31.66
N THR A 5 -36.59 -22.93 30.56
CA THR A 5 -37.12 -23.37 29.23
C THR A 5 -37.52 -22.26 28.23
N GLN A 6 -37.17 -22.28 26.93
CA GLN A 6 -37.11 -23.41 25.98
C GLN A 6 -35.97 -23.37 24.94
N ILE A 7 -35.60 -24.58 24.52
CA ILE A 7 -34.80 -24.94 23.34
C ILE A 7 -35.77 -25.13 22.17
N THR A 8 -35.47 -24.56 21.01
CA THR A 8 -36.05 -25.01 19.73
C THR A 8 -34.92 -25.23 18.72
N ARG A 9 -34.69 -26.50 18.38
CA ARG A 9 -33.92 -26.94 17.21
C ARG A 9 -34.80 -26.76 15.96
N LEU A 10 -34.25 -26.28 14.86
CA LEU A 10 -34.86 -26.44 13.54
C LEU A 10 -33.82 -26.92 12.53
N THR A 11 -34.17 -28.02 11.87
CA THR A 11 -33.40 -28.86 10.94
C THR A 11 -33.52 -28.40 9.49
N LEU A 12 -32.38 -28.43 8.78
CA LEU A 12 -32.10 -28.92 7.42
C LEU A 12 -33.09 -28.67 6.25
N VAL A 13 -32.58 -28.07 5.17
CA VAL A 13 -32.86 -28.51 3.77
C VAL A 13 -31.62 -28.30 2.90
N ALA A 14 -31.12 -29.37 2.30
CA ALA A 14 -30.17 -29.38 1.19
C ALA A 14 -30.93 -29.60 -0.13
N ALA A 15 -30.56 -28.89 -1.18
CA ALA A 15 -31.09 -29.13 -2.54
C ALA A 15 -29.91 -29.28 -3.50
N VAL A 16 -29.72 -30.51 -4.00
CA VAL A 16 -28.81 -30.86 -5.10
C VAL A 16 -29.65 -30.88 -6.38
N GLY A 17 -29.31 -30.02 -7.34
CA GLY A 17 -29.95 -29.98 -8.65
C GLY A 17 -29.06 -30.64 -9.70
N THR A 18 -29.43 -31.83 -10.16
CA THR A 18 -28.88 -32.47 -11.36
C THR A 18 -29.69 -32.06 -12.58
N LEU A 19 -29.05 -31.46 -13.59
CA LEU A 19 -29.62 -31.31 -14.93
C LEU A 19 -29.01 -32.38 -15.85
N ALA A 20 -29.86 -33.28 -16.34
CA ALA A 20 -29.60 -34.09 -17.51
C ALA A 20 -30.46 -33.52 -18.65
N LEU A 21 -29.85 -33.24 -19.82
CA LEU A 21 -30.60 -32.97 -21.04
C LEU A 21 -30.12 -33.88 -22.18
N THR A 22 -31.14 -34.58 -22.65
CA THR A 22 -31.30 -35.55 -23.74
C THR A 22 -30.68 -35.18 -25.09
N SER A 23 -30.17 -36.22 -25.76
CA SER A 23 -29.80 -36.25 -27.17
C SER A 23 -31.01 -36.21 -28.10
N CYS A 24 -30.82 -35.75 -29.34
CA CYS A 24 -31.54 -36.24 -30.52
C CYS A 24 -30.64 -36.13 -31.76
N ALA A 25 -30.66 -37.19 -32.58
CA ALA A 25 -29.79 -37.46 -33.71
C ALA A 25 -30.43 -37.12 -35.07
N GLY A 26 -29.60 -36.94 -36.11
CA GLY A 26 -30.00 -36.96 -37.52
C GLY A 26 -28.83 -36.63 -38.48
N PRO A 27 -28.53 -37.44 -39.51
CA PRO A 27 -27.28 -37.38 -40.29
C PRO A 27 -27.39 -36.61 -41.61
N GLY A 28 -26.27 -36.05 -42.06
CA GLY A 28 -26.09 -35.51 -43.40
C GLY A 28 -24.63 -35.14 -43.63
N ASP A 29 -23.93 -35.96 -44.42
CA ASP A 29 -22.60 -35.69 -44.96
C ASP A 29 -22.68 -34.56 -46.01
N ASP A 30 -21.77 -33.58 -45.93
CA ASP A 30 -21.06 -33.05 -47.10
C ASP A 30 -19.80 -32.28 -46.66
N GLU A 31 -18.67 -32.62 -47.27
CA GLU A 31 -17.39 -31.93 -47.10
C GLU A 31 -17.45 -30.50 -47.66
N THR A 32 -16.90 -29.53 -46.93
CA THR A 32 -16.03 -28.46 -47.49
C THR A 32 -15.45 -27.62 -46.36
N VAL A 33 -14.12 -27.52 -46.31
CA VAL A 33 -13.33 -26.68 -45.39
C VAL A 33 -13.26 -25.26 -45.99
N PRO A 34 -13.34 -24.16 -45.21
CA PRO A 34 -12.13 -23.58 -44.64
C PRO A 34 -12.24 -23.01 -43.21
N GLU A 35 -11.18 -23.31 -42.43
CA GLU A 35 -10.40 -22.39 -41.59
C GLU A 35 -11.11 -21.55 -40.50
N SER A 36 -10.87 -21.91 -39.23
CA SER A 36 -10.81 -21.00 -38.07
C SER A 36 -10.05 -21.66 -36.91
N ALA A 37 -9.29 -20.84 -36.20
CA ALA A 37 -8.17 -21.11 -35.28
C ALA A 37 -8.43 -22.05 -34.08
N PRO A 38 -7.36 -22.61 -33.45
CA PRO A 38 -7.49 -23.35 -32.20
C PRO A 38 -7.49 -22.38 -31.01
N THR A 39 -8.55 -22.37 -30.22
CA THR A 39 -8.55 -21.82 -28.86
C THR A 39 -7.91 -22.84 -27.93
N GLN A 40 -6.70 -22.55 -27.45
CA GLN A 40 -6.10 -23.24 -26.30
C GLN A 40 -6.66 -22.63 -25.02
N ASP A 41 -7.31 -23.46 -24.21
CA ASP A 41 -7.53 -23.20 -22.78
C ASP A 41 -6.16 -23.11 -22.10
N GLN A 42 -5.82 -21.92 -21.58
CA GLN A 42 -4.71 -21.71 -20.66
C GLN A 42 -5.31 -21.40 -19.28
N VAL A 43 -5.11 -22.33 -18.36
CA VAL A 43 -5.42 -22.19 -16.94
C VAL A 43 -4.27 -21.45 -16.26
N GLN A 44 -4.61 -20.31 -15.65
CA GLN A 44 -3.97 -19.59 -14.55
C GLN A 44 -2.44 -19.63 -14.39
N THR A 45 -1.85 -18.44 -14.44
CA THR A 45 -1.09 -17.90 -13.30
C THR A 45 -1.35 -16.40 -13.23
N ASP A 46 -2.31 -15.98 -12.39
CA ASP A 46 -2.45 -14.58 -11.99
C ASP A 46 -1.27 -14.24 -11.06
N THR A 47 -0.13 -13.96 -11.67
CA THR A 47 0.91 -13.15 -11.05
C THR A 47 0.31 -11.76 -10.89
N PRO A 48 0.22 -11.17 -9.68
CA PRO A 48 -0.18 -9.78 -9.58
C PRO A 48 0.86 -8.97 -10.38
N SER A 49 0.41 -8.35 -11.47
CA SER A 49 1.26 -7.47 -12.28
C SER A 49 1.70 -6.32 -11.39
N SER A 50 2.98 -5.99 -11.40
CA SER A 50 3.57 -4.87 -10.67
C SER A 50 2.86 -3.52 -10.94
N ASP A 51 2.13 -3.46 -12.05
CA ASP A 51 1.30 -2.32 -12.47
C ASP A 51 0.13 -2.03 -11.52
N ALA A 52 -0.40 -3.05 -10.80
CA ALA A 52 -1.58 -2.87 -9.96
C ALA A 52 -1.28 -2.10 -8.65
N GLN A 53 -0.05 -2.16 -8.14
CA GLN A 53 0.33 -1.52 -6.87
C GLN A 53 0.73 -0.05 -7.04
N ALA A 54 1.17 0.35 -8.24
CA ALA A 54 1.47 1.75 -8.53
C ALA A 54 0.23 2.66 -8.56
N HIS A 55 -0.97 2.08 -8.72
CA HIS A 55 -2.21 2.85 -8.87
C HIS A 55 -2.86 3.32 -7.57
N ASP A 56 -2.41 2.82 -6.41
CA ASP A 56 -3.01 3.15 -5.11
C ASP A 56 -2.30 4.31 -4.38
N HIS A 57 -1.28 4.92 -5.02
CA HIS A 57 -0.59 6.10 -4.49
C HIS A 57 -0.98 7.36 -5.25
N ASP A 58 -1.25 8.45 -4.53
CA ASP A 58 -1.43 9.77 -5.14
C ASP A 58 -0.07 10.25 -5.72
N PRO A 59 0.00 10.69 -6.99
CA PRO A 59 1.21 11.26 -7.56
C PRO A 59 1.68 12.55 -6.87
N ASP A 60 0.84 13.24 -6.09
CA ASP A 60 1.24 14.37 -5.25
C ASP A 60 1.05 14.03 -3.77
N GLY A 61 2.16 13.90 -3.03
CA GLY A 61 2.12 13.68 -1.58
C GLY A 61 1.63 14.89 -0.78
N GLY A 62 1.44 16.05 -1.42
CA GLY A 62 0.98 17.28 -0.80
C GLY A 62 2.02 17.93 0.12
N PRO A 63 1.68 19.05 0.80
CA PRO A 63 2.63 19.77 1.63
C PRO A 63 3.06 18.96 2.86
N ALA A 64 4.26 19.24 3.39
CA ALA A 64 4.68 18.72 4.68
C ALA A 64 3.66 19.07 5.79
N PRO A 65 3.52 18.22 6.83
CA PRO A 65 2.69 18.51 7.99
C PRO A 65 3.01 19.87 8.61
N SER A 66 1.99 20.53 9.17
CA SER A 66 2.20 21.82 9.82
C SER A 66 3.03 21.67 11.10
N GLY A 67 4.01 22.55 11.29
CA GLY A 67 4.84 22.56 12.50
C GLY A 67 6.14 21.76 12.39
N MET A 68 6.37 21.10 11.25
CA MET A 68 7.65 20.45 10.95
C MET A 68 8.80 21.45 11.03
N LYS A 69 9.90 21.03 11.64
CA LYS A 69 11.14 21.80 11.69
C LYS A 69 11.99 21.47 10.47
N GLU A 70 12.29 22.45 9.63
CA GLU A 70 13.26 22.29 8.54
C GLU A 70 14.64 21.90 9.10
N ALA A 71 15.30 20.96 8.43
CA ALA A 71 16.65 20.54 8.78
C ALA A 71 17.63 21.69 8.51
N THR A 72 18.49 22.01 9.48
CA THR A 72 19.39 23.17 9.37
C THR A 72 20.65 22.90 8.55
N ASP A 73 21.10 21.66 8.52
CA ASP A 73 22.32 21.21 7.81
C ASP A 73 22.15 19.75 7.36
N PRO A 74 21.17 19.46 6.47
CA PRO A 74 20.94 18.10 6.00
C PRO A 74 22.10 17.63 5.11
N THR A 75 22.35 16.32 5.09
CA THR A 75 23.36 15.73 4.17
C THR A 75 23.02 16.02 2.70
N TYR A 76 21.73 16.05 2.37
CA TYR A 76 21.22 16.40 1.05
C TYR A 76 20.30 17.63 1.16
N ALA A 77 20.66 18.73 0.49
CA ALA A 77 19.89 19.96 0.54
C ALA A 77 18.67 19.90 -0.40
N VAL A 78 17.64 20.72 -0.13
CA VAL A 78 16.52 20.90 -1.06
C VAL A 78 17.04 21.36 -2.42
N GLY A 79 16.62 20.66 -3.47
CA GLY A 79 17.07 20.84 -4.85
C GLY A 79 18.24 19.94 -5.26
N ASP A 80 18.87 19.20 -4.33
CA ASP A 80 19.89 18.22 -4.69
C ASP A 80 19.26 17.02 -5.41
N SER A 81 19.98 16.51 -6.42
CA SER A 81 19.64 15.25 -7.07
C SER A 81 20.37 14.09 -6.40
N VAL A 82 19.64 13.01 -6.12
CA VAL A 82 20.10 11.85 -5.36
C VAL A 82 19.66 10.54 -6.02
N ILE A 83 20.14 9.41 -5.50
CA ILE A 83 19.67 8.07 -5.86
C ILE A 83 18.98 7.47 -4.64
N LEU A 84 17.75 6.99 -4.80
CA LEU A 84 17.01 6.31 -3.75
C LEU A 84 17.52 4.87 -3.58
N ASP A 85 17.72 4.46 -2.34
CA ASP A 85 18.12 3.11 -1.89
C ASP A 85 17.03 2.60 -0.92
N ALA A 86 15.78 2.61 -1.42
CA ALA A 86 14.57 2.23 -0.71
C ALA A 86 13.65 1.43 -1.63
N ASP A 87 12.89 0.50 -1.04
CA ASP A 87 11.94 -0.37 -1.73
C ASP A 87 10.52 -0.28 -1.15
N HIS A 88 10.15 0.89 -0.58
CA HIS A 88 8.85 1.11 0.06
C HIS A 88 7.68 0.93 -0.91
N MET A 89 7.87 1.32 -2.17
CA MET A 89 6.95 1.04 -3.28
C MET A 89 7.72 0.67 -4.55
N PRO A 90 7.11 -0.12 -5.47
CA PRO A 90 7.78 -0.58 -6.67
C PRO A 90 8.37 0.56 -7.49
N GLY A 91 9.65 0.45 -7.88
CA GLY A 91 10.30 1.46 -8.72
C GLY A 91 11.00 2.59 -7.96
N MET A 92 11.03 2.58 -6.63
CA MET A 92 11.89 3.49 -5.85
C MET A 92 13.35 3.06 -5.86
N ASP A 93 13.65 1.76 -5.78
CA ASP A 93 15.03 1.29 -5.68
C ASP A 93 15.86 1.71 -6.90
N ASN A 94 17.00 2.36 -6.66
CA ASN A 94 17.89 2.97 -7.64
C ASN A 94 17.26 4.09 -8.49
N ALA A 95 16.09 4.62 -8.11
CA ALA A 95 15.49 5.75 -8.81
C ALA A 95 16.28 7.04 -8.58
N GLU A 96 16.40 7.84 -9.62
CA GLU A 96 16.85 9.22 -9.48
C GLU A 96 15.73 10.06 -8.89
N ALA A 97 16.06 10.87 -7.87
CA ALA A 97 15.12 11.76 -7.22
C ALA A 97 15.73 13.15 -6.98
N THR A 98 14.87 14.14 -6.75
CA THR A 98 15.26 15.47 -6.28
C THR A 98 14.70 15.68 -4.88
N ILE A 99 15.51 16.19 -3.95
CA ILE A 99 15.03 16.55 -2.61
C ILE A 99 14.07 17.75 -2.70
N SER A 100 12.80 17.57 -2.35
CA SER A 100 11.79 18.63 -2.32
C SER A 100 11.53 19.17 -0.90
N GLY A 101 11.96 18.45 0.14
CA GLY A 101 11.95 18.91 1.53
C GLY A 101 12.92 18.12 2.41
N ALA A 102 13.42 18.75 3.47
CA ALA A 102 14.33 18.12 4.44
C ALA A 102 13.98 18.61 5.86
N PHE A 103 13.76 17.68 6.79
CA PHE A 103 13.19 18.00 8.10
C PHE A 103 13.85 17.24 9.25
N ASP A 104 13.93 17.91 10.40
CA ASP A 104 14.33 17.31 11.68
C ASP A 104 13.06 16.92 12.45
N THR A 105 12.75 15.63 12.51
CA THR A 105 11.67 15.07 13.35
C THR A 105 11.96 13.60 13.64
N THR A 106 11.22 13.01 14.58
CA THR A 106 11.25 11.55 14.77
C THR A 106 10.33 10.90 13.72
N THR A 107 10.88 9.90 13.04
CA THR A 107 10.21 9.17 11.97
C THR A 107 9.94 7.73 12.41
N TYR A 108 8.78 7.18 12.07
CA TYR A 108 8.31 5.89 12.54
C TYR A 108 7.95 4.95 11.39
N SER A 109 8.32 3.67 11.55
CA SER A 109 7.66 2.60 10.82
C SER A 109 6.45 2.12 11.61
N VAL A 110 5.34 1.83 10.92
CA VAL A 110 4.07 1.48 11.57
C VAL A 110 3.36 0.28 10.92
N SER A 111 2.65 -0.48 11.74
CA SER A 111 1.74 -1.53 11.30
C SER A 111 0.30 -1.15 11.62
N TYR A 112 -0.62 -1.24 10.65
CA TYR A 112 -2.00 -0.81 10.81
C TYR A 112 -2.98 -1.60 9.94
N THR A 113 -4.26 -1.55 10.30
CA THR A 113 -5.35 -2.02 9.42
C THR A 113 -6.04 -0.81 8.81
N PRO A 114 -6.13 -0.71 7.47
CA PRO A 114 -6.80 0.40 6.79
C PRO A 114 -8.25 0.59 7.24
N THR A 115 -8.69 1.84 7.36
CA THR A 115 -10.03 2.20 7.84
C THR A 115 -11.17 1.82 6.88
N ASP A 116 -10.84 1.56 5.62
CA ASP A 116 -11.77 1.10 4.58
C ASP A 116 -11.96 -0.43 4.56
N GLY A 117 -11.28 -1.16 5.45
CA GLY A 117 -11.32 -2.61 5.53
C GLY A 117 -10.35 -3.32 4.59
N GLY A 118 -9.36 -2.61 4.04
CA GLY A 118 -8.26 -3.17 3.26
C GLY A 118 -7.40 -4.18 4.04
N THR A 119 -6.42 -4.76 3.33
CA THR A 119 -5.47 -5.74 3.92
C THR A 119 -4.59 -5.02 4.95
N PRO A 120 -4.29 -5.64 6.12
CA PRO A 120 -3.34 -5.08 7.06
C PRO A 120 -1.99 -4.75 6.41
N VAL A 121 -1.46 -3.58 6.71
CA VAL A 121 -0.15 -3.11 6.28
C VAL A 121 0.81 -3.28 7.46
N THR A 122 1.98 -3.85 7.19
CA THR A 122 3.00 -4.12 8.22
C THR A 122 4.29 -3.43 7.86
N ASP A 123 4.99 -2.88 8.86
CA ASP A 123 6.27 -2.18 8.69
C ASP A 123 6.21 -1.09 7.60
N HIS A 124 5.13 -0.32 7.58
CA HIS A 124 4.96 0.78 6.64
C HIS A 124 5.93 1.91 6.97
N LYS A 125 6.77 2.22 6.00
CA LYS A 125 7.74 3.31 6.03
C LYS A 125 7.26 4.44 5.11
N TRP A 126 7.14 5.67 5.58
CA TRP A 126 7.26 6.12 6.97
C TRP A 126 6.12 7.06 7.32
N VAL A 127 5.89 7.29 8.61
CA VAL A 127 5.11 8.43 9.11
C VAL A 127 5.96 9.27 10.05
N VAL A 128 5.78 10.58 10.06
CA VAL A 128 6.50 11.47 10.98
C VAL A 128 5.68 11.78 12.23
N HIS A 129 6.33 12.25 13.31
CA HIS A 129 5.67 12.50 14.60
C HIS A 129 4.46 13.44 14.49
N GLU A 130 4.56 14.46 13.65
CA GLU A 130 3.53 15.45 13.36
C GLU A 130 2.29 14.86 12.64
N GLU A 131 2.41 13.66 12.10
CA GLU A 131 1.32 12.92 11.44
C GLU A 131 0.60 11.97 12.40
N LEU A 132 0.84 12.04 13.71
CA LEU A 132 0.16 11.24 14.73
C LEU A 132 -0.89 12.08 15.47
N GLU A 133 -2.10 11.57 15.66
CA GLU A 133 -3.15 12.33 16.36
C GLU A 133 -2.84 12.45 17.86
N GLY A 134 -2.96 13.67 18.40
CA GLY A 134 -2.83 13.93 19.83
C GLY A 134 -1.48 13.50 20.40
N HIS A 135 -0.43 13.51 19.57
CA HIS A 135 0.88 13.00 19.92
C HIS A 135 1.46 13.71 21.16
N GLY A 136 2.12 12.92 22.01
CA GLY A 136 2.89 13.42 23.15
C GLY A 136 4.27 13.94 22.74
N GLU A 137 5.22 13.87 23.65
CA GLU A 137 6.64 14.09 23.34
C GLU A 137 7.19 12.90 22.54
N ALA A 138 8.08 13.20 21.58
CA ALA A 138 8.85 12.21 20.83
C ALA A 138 10.12 11.80 21.60
N PRO A 139 10.69 10.61 21.34
CA PRO A 139 10.14 9.55 20.49
C PRO A 139 9.10 8.70 21.24
N LEU A 140 8.15 8.11 20.50
CA LEU A 140 7.28 7.06 21.01
C LEU A 140 7.97 5.70 20.98
N GLU A 141 7.74 4.89 22.01
CA GLU A 141 8.35 3.55 22.15
C GLU A 141 7.71 2.54 21.18
N ALA A 142 8.50 1.57 20.71
CA ALA A 142 7.98 0.45 19.92
C ALA A 142 6.88 -0.32 20.67
N GLY A 143 5.82 -0.71 19.96
CA GLY A 143 4.61 -1.31 20.50
C GLY A 143 3.55 -0.30 20.97
N SER A 144 3.85 1.00 21.00
CA SER A 144 2.86 2.05 21.31
C SER A 144 1.74 2.05 20.27
N GLN A 145 0.50 2.27 20.73
CA GLN A 145 -0.67 2.44 19.87
C GLN A 145 -0.90 3.93 19.60
N VAL A 146 -1.13 4.28 18.34
CA VAL A 146 -1.34 5.66 17.86
C VAL A 146 -2.48 5.70 16.85
N ILE A 147 -3.02 6.89 16.58
CA ILE A 147 -3.94 7.14 15.47
C ILE A 147 -3.18 7.92 14.41
N LEU A 148 -3.25 7.48 13.15
CA LEU A 148 -2.58 8.15 12.03
C LEU A 148 -3.42 9.33 11.53
N ASN A 149 -2.83 10.51 11.44
CA ASN A 149 -3.34 11.66 10.68
C ASN A 149 -2.75 11.75 9.26
N ALA A 150 -1.71 10.97 8.97
CA ALA A 150 -1.17 10.77 7.62
C ALA A 150 -2.24 10.23 6.66
N ASP A 151 -2.12 10.59 5.39
CA ASP A 151 -3.04 10.19 4.32
C ASP A 151 -2.26 9.82 3.06
N HIS A 152 -1.15 9.11 3.22
CA HIS A 152 -0.23 8.78 2.12
C HIS A 152 -0.82 7.76 1.14
N MET A 153 -1.78 6.96 1.61
CA MET A 153 -2.52 5.97 0.85
C MET A 153 -3.98 5.87 1.35
N PRO A 154 -4.92 5.43 0.50
CA PRO A 154 -6.29 5.17 0.91
C PRO A 154 -6.38 4.33 2.19
N GLY A 155 -7.25 4.76 3.10
CA GLY A 155 -7.51 4.05 4.35
C GLY A 155 -6.47 4.24 5.46
N MET A 156 -5.37 4.96 5.22
CA MET A 156 -4.37 5.26 6.27
C MET A 156 -4.91 6.25 7.32
N LYS A 157 -5.53 7.33 6.87
CA LYS A 157 -6.00 8.38 7.78
C LYS A 157 -7.06 7.85 8.74
N GLY A 158 -6.84 8.11 10.02
CA GLY A 158 -7.66 7.66 11.14
C GLY A 158 -7.45 6.19 11.53
N ALA A 159 -6.53 5.46 10.91
CA ALA A 159 -6.23 4.09 11.28
C ALA A 159 -5.55 4.03 12.66
N GLU A 160 -5.95 3.04 13.48
CA GLU A 160 -5.18 2.63 14.65
C GLU A 160 -3.92 1.89 14.18
N ALA A 161 -2.76 2.36 14.62
CA ALA A 161 -1.47 1.83 14.23
C ALA A 161 -0.60 1.49 15.43
N THR A 162 0.31 0.53 15.24
CA THR A 162 1.36 0.19 16.19
C THR A 162 2.69 0.74 15.68
N ILE A 163 3.45 1.42 16.55
CA ILE A 163 4.84 1.82 16.25
C ILE A 163 5.71 0.56 16.22
N ASP A 164 6.34 0.27 15.09
CA ASP A 164 7.25 -0.87 14.95
C ASP A 164 8.69 -0.49 15.30
N SER A 165 9.14 0.67 14.79
CA SER A 165 10.46 1.24 15.06
C SER A 165 10.46 2.75 14.85
N SER A 166 11.50 3.43 15.35
CA SER A 166 11.73 4.85 15.17
C SER A 166 13.18 5.16 14.81
N THR A 167 13.38 6.28 14.11
CA THR A 167 14.69 6.88 13.83
C THR A 167 14.60 8.40 13.96
N ASP A 168 15.72 9.04 14.30
CA ASP A 168 15.89 10.50 14.37
C ASP A 168 16.80 11.01 13.22
N GLU A 169 16.95 10.20 12.17
CA GLU A 169 17.58 10.65 10.92
C GLU A 169 16.79 11.80 10.29
N THR A 170 17.49 12.63 9.51
CA THR A 170 16.84 13.61 8.63
C THR A 170 15.85 12.87 7.73
N VAL A 171 14.62 13.35 7.70
CA VAL A 171 13.56 12.82 6.85
C VAL A 171 13.35 13.76 5.67
N TYR A 172 13.18 13.19 4.48
CA TYR A 172 13.11 13.92 3.24
C TYR A 172 11.79 13.68 2.52
N MET A 173 11.32 14.74 1.86
CA MET A 173 10.37 14.63 0.75
C MET A 173 11.15 14.63 -0.54
N VAL A 174 10.72 13.80 -1.50
CA VAL A 174 11.41 13.64 -2.77
C VAL A 174 10.47 13.70 -3.98
N ASP A 175 10.98 14.22 -5.08
CA ASP A 175 10.31 14.19 -6.39
C ASP A 175 11.06 13.20 -7.28
N PHE A 176 10.38 12.24 -7.90
CA PHE A 176 10.99 11.21 -8.75
C PHE A 176 10.06 10.71 -9.84
N GLU A 177 10.58 10.02 -10.85
CA GLU A 177 9.78 9.42 -11.92
C GLU A 177 9.56 7.93 -11.66
N MET A 178 8.31 7.48 -11.73
CA MET A 178 7.92 6.08 -11.66
C MET A 178 7.05 5.72 -12.87
N GLY A 179 7.52 4.80 -13.71
CA GLY A 179 6.72 4.30 -14.83
C GLY A 179 6.25 5.37 -15.83
N GLY A 180 7.01 6.47 -16.00
CA GLY A 180 6.64 7.60 -16.84
C GLY A 180 5.70 8.62 -16.17
N MET A 181 5.41 8.45 -14.88
CA MET A 181 4.65 9.38 -14.06
C MET A 181 5.57 10.10 -13.08
N GLU A 182 5.43 11.42 -12.98
CA GLU A 182 6.12 12.23 -11.99
C GLU A 182 5.42 12.07 -10.64
N MET A 183 6.16 11.59 -9.65
CA MET A 183 5.76 11.55 -8.25
C MET A 183 6.37 12.79 -7.58
N THR A 184 5.53 13.67 -7.06
CA THR A 184 5.94 14.93 -6.42
C THR A 184 5.66 14.86 -4.94
N ASN A 185 6.51 15.51 -4.14
CA ASN A 185 6.35 15.60 -2.70
C ASN A 185 6.20 14.23 -2.02
N HIS A 186 6.83 13.20 -2.56
CA HIS A 186 6.69 11.84 -2.03
C HIS A 186 7.21 11.78 -0.59
N LYS A 187 6.42 11.15 0.27
CA LYS A 187 6.61 11.03 1.71
C LYS A 187 6.73 9.55 2.07
N TRP A 188 7.74 9.11 2.78
CA TRP A 188 8.98 9.81 3.13
C TRP A 188 10.15 8.86 2.87
N VAL A 189 11.36 9.39 2.82
CA VAL A 189 12.58 8.59 2.88
C VAL A 189 13.50 9.17 3.94
N VAL A 190 14.29 8.34 4.62
CA VAL A 190 15.28 8.80 5.62
C VAL A 190 16.68 8.87 5.02
N GLU A 191 17.60 9.56 5.70
CA GLU A 191 18.97 9.80 5.18
C GLU A 191 19.72 8.55 4.73
N SER A 192 19.62 7.44 5.48
CA SER A 192 20.27 6.16 5.13
C SER A 192 19.67 5.46 3.92
N GLU A 193 18.50 5.91 3.43
CA GLU A 193 17.81 5.40 2.24
C GLU A 193 18.15 6.23 0.99
N ILE A 194 19.14 7.13 1.08
CA ILE A 194 19.55 8.01 0.00
C ILE A 194 21.06 7.91 -0.23
N GLN A 195 21.42 7.73 -1.48
CA GLN A 195 22.81 7.73 -1.95
C GLN A 195 23.11 9.00 -2.77
N PRO A 196 24.36 9.49 -2.74
CA PRO A 196 24.76 10.62 -3.58
C PRO A 196 24.67 10.24 -5.07
N ARG A 197 24.21 11.19 -5.90
CA ARG A 197 24.29 11.09 -7.35
C ARG A 197 25.75 11.26 -7.80
N ASN A 198 26.29 10.26 -8.47
CA ASN A 198 27.67 10.28 -9.02
C ASN A 198 27.81 11.17 -10.26
#